data_AF-A0A542E853-F1
#
_entry.id   AF-A0A542E853-F1
#
_cell.length_a   1.000
_cell.length_b   1.000
_cell.length_c   1.000
_cell.angle_alpha   90.00
_cell.angle_beta   90.00
_cell.angle_gamma   90.00
#
_symmetry.space_group_name_H-M   'P 1'
#
loop_
_entity.id
_entity.type
_entity.pdbx_description
1 polymer ?
#
loop_
_entity_poly.entity_id
_entity_poly.type
_entity_poly.pdbx_seq_one_letter_code
_entity_poly.pdbx_strand_id
1 'polypeptide(L)'
;MTDKDKLSVTVDPDVAAAARAAVSSGRAGSVSAWVNEALHRQVDHERRLNGLERFLAAYESEHGTITEAEMADAVRAARAGATVVRGKRSHGAA
;
A
#
# COMPACT_ATOMS: atom_id res chain seq x y z
N MET A 1 16.46 25.62 -3.13
CA MET A 1 15.97 25.20 -1.81
C MET A 1 14.51 24.87 -1.99
N THR A 2 14.12 23.61 -1.84
CA THR A 2 12.71 23.23 -1.99
C THR A 2 12.00 23.64 -0.71
N ASP A 3 11.33 24.78 -0.74
CA ASP A 3 10.57 25.27 0.39
C ASP A 3 9.45 24.26 0.69
N LYS A 4 9.38 23.82 1.94
CA LYS A 4 8.31 22.96 2.43
C LYS A 4 7.19 23.87 2.94
N ASP A 5 5.97 23.61 2.53
CA ASP A 5 4.81 24.34 3.03
C ASP A 5 4.52 23.97 4.50
N LYS A 6 4.18 24.99 5.30
CA LYS A 6 3.78 24.78 6.69
C LYS A 6 2.32 24.36 6.75
N LEU A 7 2.06 23.24 7.43
CA LEU A 7 0.73 22.71 7.67
C LEU A 7 0.45 22.66 9.17
N SER A 8 -0.66 23.27 9.60
CA SER A 8 -1.16 23.17 10.98
C SER A 8 -2.35 22.21 11.00
N VAL A 9 -2.24 21.13 11.76
CA VAL A 9 -3.27 20.08 11.85
C VAL A 9 -3.44 19.62 13.29
N THR A 10 -4.68 19.29 13.64
CA THR A 10 -4.99 18.59 14.88
C THR A 10 -4.78 17.09 14.65
N VAL A 11 -4.09 16.44 15.58
CA VAL A 11 -3.83 15.00 15.54
C VAL A 11 -4.21 14.38 16.88
N ASP A 12 -4.53 13.09 16.85
CA ASP A 12 -4.85 12.36 18.07
C ASP A 12 -3.63 12.30 19.02
N PRO A 13 -3.87 12.25 20.35
CA PRO A 13 -2.78 12.27 21.34
C PRO A 13 -1.79 11.11 21.19
N ASP A 14 -2.27 9.94 20.79
CA ASP A 14 -1.48 8.73 20.55
C ASP A 14 -0.58 8.88 19.31
N VAL A 15 -1.08 9.47 18.23
CA VAL A 15 -0.29 9.80 17.03
C VAL A 15 0.82 10.78 17.38
N ALA A 16 0.51 11.83 18.15
CA ALA A 16 1.51 12.78 18.60
C ALA A 16 2.59 12.12 19.50
N ALA A 17 2.19 11.18 20.35
CA ALA A 17 3.11 10.40 21.17
C ALA A 17 4.00 9.47 20.32
N ALA A 18 3.43 8.78 19.32
CA ALA A 18 4.16 7.92 18.41
C ALA A 18 5.19 8.70 17.58
N ALA A 19 4.83 9.90 17.10
CA ALA A 19 5.75 10.78 16.38
C ALA A 19 6.95 11.19 17.26
N ARG A 20 6.69 11.60 18.51
CA ARG A 20 7.75 11.94 19.47
C ARG A 20 8.64 10.74 19.79
N ALA A 21 8.06 9.56 19.97
CA ALA A 21 8.81 8.33 20.19
C ALA A 21 9.68 7.93 18.97
N ALA A 22 9.20 8.17 17.75
CA ALA A 22 9.98 7.93 16.54
C ALA A 22 11.21 8.84 16.46
N VAL A 23 11.07 10.09 16.88
CA VAL A 23 12.20 11.03 16.94
C VAL A 23 13.17 10.67 18.05
N SER A 24 12.68 10.37 19.27
CA SER A 24 13.54 10.01 20.39
C SER A 24 14.32 8.71 20.18
N SER A 25 13.74 7.76 19.44
CA SER A 25 14.42 6.52 19.03
C SER A 25 15.36 6.68 17.83
N GLY A 26 15.49 7.90 17.28
CA GLY A 26 16.35 8.17 16.12
C GLY A 26 15.81 7.65 14.78
N ARG A 27 14.59 7.09 14.75
CA ARG A 27 13.95 6.60 13.51
C ARG A 27 13.54 7.75 12.57
N ALA A 28 13.43 8.96 13.09
CA ALA A 28 13.17 10.16 12.31
C ALA A 28 13.94 11.36 12.86
N GLY A 29 14.44 12.23 11.98
CA GLY A 29 15.18 13.44 12.38
C GLY A 29 14.30 14.54 12.98
N SER A 30 12.98 14.51 12.75
CA SER A 30 12.01 15.43 13.34
C SER A 30 10.59 14.90 13.19
N VAL A 31 9.63 15.48 13.92
CA VAL A 31 8.20 15.17 13.77
C VAL A 31 7.73 15.49 12.35
N SER A 32 8.16 16.62 11.78
CA SER A 32 7.82 16.97 10.39
C SER A 32 8.37 15.97 9.39
N ALA A 33 9.58 15.44 9.59
CA ALA A 33 10.13 14.39 8.73
C ALA A 33 9.31 13.09 8.83
N TRP A 34 8.93 12.70 10.04
CA TRP A 34 8.11 11.51 10.28
C TRP A 34 6.71 11.62 9.64
N VAL A 35 6.05 12.78 9.82
CA VAL A 35 4.74 13.05 9.22
C VAL A 35 4.85 13.10 7.70
N ASN A 36 5.86 13.77 7.15
CA ASN A 36 6.03 13.88 5.70
C ASN A 36 6.21 12.51 5.05
N GLU A 37 7.00 11.62 5.67
CA GLU A 37 7.16 10.24 5.22
C GLU A 37 5.84 9.46 5.24
N ALA A 38 5.04 9.60 6.30
CA ALA A 38 3.73 8.97 6.38
C ALA A 38 2.78 9.47 5.29
N LEU A 39 2.77 10.79 5.04
CA LEU A 39 1.95 11.41 3.99
C LEU A 39 2.38 10.95 2.60
N HIS A 40 3.68 10.81 2.33
CA HIS A 40 4.16 10.26 1.05
C HIS A 40 3.64 8.85 0.80
N ARG A 41 3.71 7.98 1.82
CA ARG A 41 3.18 6.60 1.72
C ARG A 41 1.69 6.58 1.42
N GLN A 42 0.92 7.47 2.06
CA GLN A 42 -0.51 7.57 1.82
C GLN A 42 -0.81 8.05 0.40
N VAL A 43 -0.12 9.10 -0.07
CA VAL A 43 -0.28 9.63 -1.43
C VAL A 43 0.07 8.57 -2.48
N ASP A 44 1.15 7.82 -2.29
CA ASP A 44 1.53 6.77 -3.23
C ASP A 44 0.52 5.61 -3.24
N HIS A 45 -0.02 5.26 -2.08
CA HIS A 45 -1.08 4.26 -1.98
C HIS A 45 -2.35 4.70 -2.72
N GLU A 46 -2.82 5.92 -2.49
CA GLU A 46 -3.99 6.48 -3.16
C GLU A 46 -3.79 6.60 -4.67
N ARG A 47 -2.62 7.07 -5.11
CA ARG A 47 -2.29 7.13 -6.55
C ARG A 47 -2.37 5.78 -7.21
N ARG A 48 -1.89 4.73 -6.53
CA ARG A 48 -1.94 3.36 -7.04
C ARG A 48 -3.38 2.86 -7.14
N LEU A 49 -4.19 3.08 -6.11
CA LEU A 49 -5.61 2.68 -6.12
C LEU A 49 -6.39 3.40 -7.23
N ASN A 50 -6.24 4.72 -7.34
CA ASN A 50 -6.88 5.52 -8.39
C ASN A 50 -6.36 5.15 -9.79
N GLY A 51 -5.12 4.68 -9.90
CA GLY A 51 -4.58 4.13 -11.14
C GLY A 51 -5.29 2.83 -11.53
N LEU A 52 -5.48 1.92 -10.58
CA LEU A 52 -6.19 0.65 -10.79
C LEU A 52 -7.66 0.87 -11.12
N GLU A 53 -8.33 1.78 -10.42
CA GLU A 53 -9.74 2.13 -10.68
C GLU A 53 -9.92 2.69 -12.09
N ARG A 54 -9.06 3.62 -12.52
CA ARG A 54 -9.11 4.15 -13.90
C ARG A 54 -8.85 3.09 -14.94
N PHE A 55 -7.91 2.18 -14.68
CA PHE A 55 -7.64 1.06 -15.58
C PHE A 55 -8.84 0.12 -15.69
N LEU A 56 -9.45 -0.26 -14.57
CA LEU A 56 -10.64 -1.11 -14.55
C LEU A 56 -11.81 -0.43 -15.28
N ALA A 57 -12.08 0.84 -15.02
CA ALA A 57 -13.14 1.58 -15.67
C ALA A 57 -12.94 1.65 -17.20
N ALA A 58 -11.71 1.85 -17.66
CA ALA A 58 -11.39 1.82 -19.09
C ALA A 58 -11.64 0.44 -19.70
N TYR A 59 -11.18 -0.62 -19.03
CA TYR A 59 -11.39 -2.00 -19.48
C TYR A 59 -12.88 -2.38 -19.53
N GLU A 60 -13.65 -2.04 -18.49
CA GLU A 60 -15.08 -2.34 -18.43
C GLU A 60 -15.89 -1.53 -19.45
N SER A 61 -15.44 -0.32 -19.79
CA SER A 61 -16.07 0.46 -20.87
C SER A 61 -15.88 -0.17 -22.25
N GLU A 62 -14.77 -0.88 -22.47
CA GLU A 62 -14.46 -1.54 -23.74
C GLU A 62 -15.06 -2.95 -23.82
N HIS A 63 -15.05 -3.70 -22.72
CA HIS A 63 -15.39 -5.13 -22.69
C HIS A 63 -16.67 -5.48 -21.92
N GLY A 64 -17.29 -4.52 -21.24
CA GLY A 64 -18.40 -4.75 -20.32
C GLY A 64 -17.93 -5.01 -18.89
N THR A 65 -18.86 -4.90 -17.93
CA THR A 65 -18.58 -5.10 -16.49
C THR A 65 -18.09 -6.50 -16.20
N ILE A 66 -17.01 -6.63 -15.42
CA ILE A 66 -16.52 -7.94 -15.01
C ILE A 66 -17.45 -8.51 -13.94
N THR A 67 -18.07 -9.65 -14.22
CA THR A 67 -18.98 -10.31 -13.28
C THR A 67 -18.23 -11.21 -12.29
N GLU A 68 -18.85 -11.49 -11.13
CA GLU A 68 -18.29 -12.43 -10.15
C GLU A 68 -18.10 -13.84 -10.71
N ALA A 69 -18.99 -14.27 -11.62
CA ALA A 69 -18.89 -15.56 -12.29
C ALA A 69 -17.65 -15.63 -13.19
N GLU A 70 -17.42 -14.60 -14.01
CA GLU A 70 -16.24 -14.51 -14.87
C GLU A 70 -14.94 -14.45 -14.04
N MET A 71 -14.95 -13.72 -12.93
CA MET A 71 -13.81 -13.70 -12.00
C MET A 71 -13.54 -15.08 -11.41
N ALA A 72 -14.58 -15.80 -10.96
CA ALA A 72 -14.44 -17.15 -10.43
C ALA A 72 -13.89 -18.12 -11.48
N ASP A 73 -14.32 -17.99 -12.74
CA ASP A 73 -13.86 -18.81 -13.86
C ASP A 73 -12.40 -18.53 -14.19
N ALA A 74 -12.01 -17.26 -14.24
CA ALA A 74 -10.61 -16.83 -14.43
C ALA A 74 -9.70 -17.37 -13.31
N VAL A 75 -10.13 -17.31 -12.04
CA VAL A 75 -9.39 -17.88 -10.90
C VAL A 75 -9.21 -19.39 -11.06
N ARG A 76 -10.25 -20.12 -11.48
CA ARG A 76 -10.15 -21.57 -11.70
C ARG A 76 -9.17 -21.89 -12.83
N ALA A 77 -9.24 -21.16 -13.94
CA ALA A 77 -8.32 -21.33 -15.07
C ALA A 77 -6.86 -21.03 -14.68
N ALA A 78 -6.62 -19.92 -13.96
CA ALA A 78 -5.29 -19.55 -13.49
C ALA A 78 -4.68 -20.61 -12.55
N ARG A 79 -5.49 -21.20 -11.66
CA ARG A 79 -5.07 -22.29 -10.78
C ARG A 79 -4.77 -23.57 -11.55
N ALA A 80 -5.55 -23.90 -12.57
CA ALA A 80 -5.34 -25.08 -13.40
C ALA A 80 -4.00 -25.02 -14.17
N GLY A 81 -3.57 -23.83 -14.58
CA GLY A 81 -2.29 -23.60 -15.26
C GLY A 81 -1.09 -23.31 -14.34
N ALA A 82 -1.30 -23.24 -13.02
CA ALA A 82 -0.24 -22.82 -12.10
C ALA A 82 0.79 -23.93 -11.86
N THR A 83 2.08 -23.61 -12.02
CA THR A 83 3.18 -24.50 -11.62
C THR A 83 3.44 -24.36 -10.12
N VAL A 84 3.24 -25.43 -9.35
CA VAL A 84 3.42 -25.41 -7.89
C VAL A 84 4.92 -25.47 -7.54
N VAL A 85 5.46 -24.36 -7.02
CA VAL A 85 6.82 -24.33 -6.46
C VAL A 85 6.77 -24.67 -4.98
N ARG A 86 7.22 -25.89 -4.62
CA ARG A 86 7.35 -26.29 -3.21
C ARG A 86 8.65 -25.72 -2.64
N GLY A 87 8.56 -24.80 -1.69
CA GLY A 87 9.71 -24.31 -0.93
C GLY A 87 10.43 -25.45 -0.21
N LYS A 88 11.77 -25.50 -0.30
CA LYS A 88 12.60 -26.48 0.40
C LYS A 88 12.42 -26.27 1.90
N ARG A 89 11.91 -27.28 2.61
CA ARG A 89 11.83 -27.25 4.08
C ARG A 89 13.25 -27.17 4.63
N SER A 90 13.65 -26.05 5.21
CA SER A 90 14.83 -25.99 6.08
C SER A 90 14.48 -26.77 7.35
N HIS A 91 14.85 -28.05 7.37
CA HIS A 91 14.85 -28.83 8.60
C HIS A 91 15.92 -28.21 9.51
N GLY A 92 15.47 -27.58 10.59
CA GLY A 92 16.37 -27.11 11.64
C GLY A 92 17.08 -28.30 12.26
N ALA A 93 18.41 -28.29 12.21
CA ALA A 93 19.23 -29.12 13.07
C ALA A 93 19.31 -28.42 14.42
N ALA A 94 18.82 -29.11 15.44
CA ALA A 94 19.07 -28.84 16.85
C ALA A 94 20.52 -29.23 17.22
#